data_AF-A0A1Y5I516-F1
#
_entry.id   AF-A0A1Y5I516-F1
#
_cell.length_a   1.000
_cell.length_b   1.000
_cell.length_c   1.000
_cell.angle_alpha   90.00
_cell.angle_beta   90.00
_cell.angle_gamma   90.00
#
_symmetry.space_group_name_H-M   'P 1'
#
loop_
_entity.id
_entity.type
_entity.pdbx_description
1 polymer ?
#
loop_
_entity_poly.entity_id
_entity_poly.type
_entity_poly.pdbx_seq_one_letter_code
_entity_poly.pdbx_strand_id
1 'polypeptide(L)'
;MLAAAPRCVPARARGRVARDGRRRAWSTTRASTTPCAKGKGAPVDASSNDVDPEEIELDAMERMEKTMDAIANDFSTVRTGRANASVLDRIEVDYYGAATPLKTIANASTPDAQTIVIQPFDKGAIKDIERAINESDLGMTPSNDGNVIRLNVPTLTEERRKELAKLVSKLGEDGKVALRNVRRDAMKAYEKLEKDNALGEDEIAKLKKSMEDLTSAYVKKVDEATAAKSAELSKGAEKLPAMFWDGDGDAWMDESSEDFQALRALLEDQNAEKTPRERAELCKDKGNSSVKYGKANPLYARYAVEHYTMGLASGCEDEDVRGALLANRAHAGLLLKNYRKAHTDAVAATKIVPANVKAWFRAAKAALALEDAEECARCCVGGLEVEGDNRELKVMLREAKRMVDKREKQAVLDETEKARVRAYVEALKTRGLRFGPASLGSGERLPTVDERANEATYWTLFVYPESMQTDVVEAASETSTIGQHLDVLFDPNGPPLEWDSKRAYARDAVEVYWQTKAAVPYSWEQIETKLLDAAGVTKRATDDDARREIEAMEKGSNKVDSRDQFMRKLDENTKLGDLFRDDDFIIAGHPVFYIIAKGTEFRQQFLDGEWEL
;
A
#
# COMPACT_ATOMS: atom_id res chain seq x y z
N MET A 1 -34.55 -10.00 -56.22
CA MET A 1 -34.22 -11.27 -55.56
C MET A 1 -33.43 -10.89 -54.32
N LEU A 2 -33.98 -10.94 -53.10
CA LEU A 2 -34.10 -12.12 -52.22
C LEU A 2 -32.74 -12.83 -52.03
N ALA A 3 -32.21 -13.12 -50.83
CA ALA A 3 -32.48 -12.74 -49.42
C ALA A 3 -31.21 -13.13 -48.58
N ALA A 4 -31.01 -12.90 -47.27
CA ALA A 4 -31.79 -12.35 -46.16
C ALA A 4 -30.82 -11.80 -45.06
N ALA A 5 -31.32 -11.45 -43.86
CA ALA A 5 -30.51 -11.17 -42.64
C ALA A 5 -31.20 -11.73 -41.38
N PRO A 6 -30.47 -11.92 -40.25
CA PRO A 6 -31.04 -11.90 -38.89
C PRO A 6 -30.26 -10.90 -37.99
N ARG A 7 -30.85 -9.82 -37.45
CA ARG A 7 -31.86 -9.66 -36.37
C ARG A 7 -31.38 -10.00 -34.94
N CYS A 8 -31.50 -8.99 -34.06
CA CYS A 8 -31.25 -9.01 -32.61
C CYS A 8 -32.57 -8.85 -31.79
N VAL A 9 -32.43 -8.81 -30.45
CA VAL A 9 -33.38 -8.35 -29.39
C VAL A 9 -34.70 -9.13 -29.17
N PRO A 10 -35.40 -9.04 -28.01
CA PRO A 10 -35.02 -8.47 -26.68
C PRO A 10 -35.37 -9.34 -25.44
N ALA A 11 -34.91 -8.90 -24.26
CA ALA A 11 -35.35 -9.37 -22.94
C ALA A 11 -36.78 -8.88 -22.56
N ARG A 12 -37.42 -9.51 -21.56
CA ARG A 12 -38.73 -9.05 -21.03
C ARG A 12 -38.93 -9.38 -19.55
N ALA A 13 -39.15 -8.36 -18.73
CA ALA A 13 -39.57 -8.50 -17.33
C ALA A 13 -41.10 -8.39 -17.19
N ARG A 14 -41.70 -9.14 -16.25
CA ARG A 14 -43.03 -8.88 -15.65
C ARG A 14 -43.13 -9.49 -14.25
N GLY A 15 -43.71 -8.75 -13.31
CA GLY A 15 -44.16 -9.26 -12.01
C GLY A 15 -45.62 -8.93 -11.72
N ARG A 16 -46.24 -9.73 -10.83
CA ARG A 16 -47.45 -9.53 -9.99
C ARG A 16 -47.79 -10.90 -9.36
N VAL A 17 -47.77 -11.11 -8.04
CA VAL A 17 -48.63 -10.60 -6.93
C VAL A 17 -49.82 -11.53 -6.61
N ALA A 18 -49.99 -11.79 -5.30
CA ALA A 18 -51.15 -12.36 -4.57
C ALA A 18 -51.35 -13.90 -4.56
N ARG A 19 -52.03 -14.52 -3.58
CA ARG A 19 -52.27 -14.25 -2.11
C ARG A 19 -53.23 -15.33 -1.57
N ASP A 20 -52.82 -16.18 -0.62
CA ASP A 20 -53.71 -16.90 0.33
C ASP A 20 -52.88 -17.70 1.36
N GLY A 21 -53.33 -18.06 2.58
CA GLY A 21 -54.60 -17.70 3.24
C GLY A 21 -55.17 -18.75 4.21
N ARG A 22 -54.60 -18.93 5.41
CA ARG A 22 -55.16 -19.55 6.66
C ARG A 22 -54.03 -19.65 7.72
N ARG A 23 -54.05 -19.09 8.94
CA ARG A 23 -54.97 -19.14 10.12
C ARG A 23 -55.07 -20.55 10.75
N ARG A 24 -55.03 -20.78 12.08
CA ARG A 24 -54.69 -19.99 13.31
C ARG A 24 -54.67 -20.96 14.55
N ALA A 25 -54.36 -20.44 15.76
CA ALA A 25 -54.47 -21.06 17.11
C ALA A 25 -53.33 -22.05 17.50
N TRP A 26 -52.56 -21.85 18.59
CA TRP A 26 -52.89 -21.87 20.05
C TRP A 26 -53.22 -23.30 20.53
N SER A 27 -52.65 -23.85 21.61
CA SER A 27 -52.34 -23.22 22.91
C SER A 27 -51.32 -23.98 23.81
N THR A 28 -50.74 -23.27 24.80
CA THR A 28 -50.39 -23.71 26.20
C THR A 28 -49.84 -25.12 26.48
N THR A 29 -48.67 -25.32 27.13
CA THR A 29 -48.47 -25.21 28.61
C THR A 29 -46.99 -25.47 28.99
N ARG A 30 -46.57 -25.10 30.21
CA ARG A 30 -45.19 -25.15 30.77
C ARG A 30 -44.64 -26.54 31.16
N ALA A 31 -43.30 -26.62 31.05
CA ALA A 31 -42.32 -27.25 31.97
C ALA A 31 -42.29 -28.78 32.21
N SER A 32 -41.13 -29.37 31.90
CA SER A 32 -40.29 -30.10 32.87
C SER A 32 -38.84 -30.30 32.35
N THR A 33 -37.96 -30.82 33.20
CA THR A 33 -36.49 -30.70 33.17
C THR A 33 -35.72 -31.83 32.45
N THR A 34 -34.44 -31.54 32.15
CA THR A 34 -33.30 -32.49 31.97
C THR A 34 -33.19 -33.27 30.62
N PRO A 35 -31.99 -33.75 30.20
CA PRO A 35 -31.45 -33.35 28.90
C PRO A 35 -30.93 -34.49 27.99
N CYS A 36 -30.37 -34.08 26.85
CA CYS A 36 -29.41 -34.84 26.01
C CYS A 36 -29.95 -36.11 25.33
N ALA A 37 -30.50 -35.94 24.12
CA ALA A 37 -30.72 -37.01 23.16
C ALA A 37 -30.02 -36.69 21.83
N LYS A 38 -29.18 -37.61 21.34
CA LYS A 38 -28.49 -37.50 20.05
C LYS A 38 -29.51 -37.48 18.92
N GLY A 39 -29.69 -36.33 18.27
CA GLY A 39 -30.51 -36.20 17.06
C GLY A 39 -29.88 -36.96 15.90
N LYS A 40 -30.50 -38.06 15.49
CA LYS A 40 -30.21 -38.69 14.19
C LYS A 40 -30.88 -37.85 13.10
N GLY A 41 -30.09 -37.36 12.13
CA GLY A 41 -30.64 -36.84 10.88
C GLY A 41 -31.36 -37.93 10.09
N ALA A 42 -32.37 -37.54 9.32
CA ALA A 42 -33.09 -38.42 8.41
C ALA A 42 -32.19 -38.94 7.27
N PRO A 43 -32.50 -40.10 6.65
CA PRO A 43 -31.72 -40.61 5.53
C PRO A 43 -31.90 -39.71 4.30
N VAL A 44 -30.79 -39.24 3.74
CA VAL A 44 -30.73 -38.74 2.36
C VAL A 44 -30.51 -39.93 1.42
N ASP A 45 -31.09 -39.84 0.23
CA ASP A 45 -31.19 -40.96 -0.70
C ASP A 45 -29.83 -41.46 -1.19
N ALA A 46 -29.71 -42.80 -1.31
CA ALA A 46 -28.49 -43.44 -1.78
C ALA A 46 -28.46 -43.55 -3.30
N SER A 47 -27.66 -42.71 -3.96
CA SER A 47 -27.28 -42.82 -5.37
C SER A 47 -25.89 -42.20 -5.59
N SER A 48 -25.05 -42.86 -6.42
CA SER A 48 -23.66 -42.53 -6.78
C SER A 48 -22.66 -42.35 -5.61
N ASN A 49 -21.91 -43.42 -5.30
CA ASN A 49 -20.62 -43.35 -4.60
C ASN A 49 -19.51 -43.06 -5.61
N ASP A 50 -19.55 -41.89 -6.25
CA ASP A 50 -18.43 -41.35 -7.01
C ASP A 50 -17.81 -40.26 -6.15
N VAL A 51 -16.86 -40.63 -5.29
CA VAL A 51 -16.20 -39.68 -4.37
C VAL A 51 -15.05 -39.03 -5.12
N ASP A 52 -15.30 -37.83 -5.64
CA ASP A 52 -14.31 -37.08 -6.41
C ASP A 52 -13.09 -36.73 -5.52
N PRO A 53 -11.84 -36.91 -6.01
CA PRO A 53 -10.64 -36.68 -5.18
C PRO A 53 -10.48 -35.23 -4.74
N GLU A 54 -11.00 -34.30 -5.54
CA GLU A 54 -10.99 -32.86 -5.29
C GLU A 54 -11.92 -32.48 -4.12
N GLU A 55 -13.02 -33.21 -3.91
CA GLU A 55 -13.94 -32.98 -2.78
C GLU A 55 -13.28 -33.33 -1.44
N ILE A 56 -12.46 -34.38 -1.41
CA ILE A 56 -11.68 -34.79 -0.22
C ILE A 56 -10.65 -33.70 0.15
N GLU A 57 -9.98 -33.11 -0.84
CA GLU A 57 -9.02 -32.03 -0.61
C GLU A 57 -9.73 -30.75 -0.12
N LEU A 58 -10.90 -30.43 -0.68
CA LEU A 58 -11.73 -29.29 -0.27
C LEU A 58 -12.28 -29.43 1.17
N ASP A 59 -12.89 -30.57 1.53
CA ASP A 59 -13.38 -30.84 2.89
C ASP A 59 -12.24 -30.81 3.92
N ALA A 60 -11.05 -31.31 3.55
CA ALA A 60 -9.89 -31.23 4.42
C ALA A 60 -9.39 -29.80 4.60
N MET A 61 -9.37 -28.97 3.53
CA MET A 61 -9.03 -27.54 3.63
C MET A 61 -10.01 -26.79 4.54
N GLU A 62 -11.33 -26.97 4.36
CA GLU A 62 -12.36 -26.31 5.18
C GLU A 62 -12.23 -26.71 6.66
N ARG A 63 -11.90 -27.98 6.95
CA ARG A 63 -11.64 -28.45 8.32
C ARG A 63 -10.34 -27.89 8.89
N MET A 64 -9.27 -27.77 8.10
CA MET A 64 -8.03 -27.13 8.55
C MET A 64 -8.24 -25.65 8.86
N GLU A 65 -9.02 -24.92 8.05
CA GLU A 65 -9.38 -23.53 8.29
C GLU A 65 -10.20 -23.37 9.58
N LYS A 66 -11.25 -24.19 9.77
CA LYS A 66 -12.00 -24.23 11.04
C LYS A 66 -11.12 -24.53 12.27
N THR A 67 -10.07 -25.34 12.14
CA THR A 67 -9.10 -25.52 13.24
C THR A 67 -8.20 -24.31 13.46
N MET A 68 -7.84 -23.55 12.41
CA MET A 68 -7.11 -22.28 12.57
C MET A 68 -7.98 -21.23 13.28
N ASP A 69 -9.26 -21.14 12.95
CA ASP A 69 -10.20 -20.23 13.62
C ASP A 69 -10.40 -20.60 15.09
N ALA A 70 -10.48 -21.89 15.42
CA ALA A 70 -10.52 -22.35 16.81
C ALA A 70 -9.26 -21.93 17.58
N ILE A 71 -8.07 -22.16 17.00
CA ILE A 71 -6.78 -21.77 17.60
C ILE A 71 -6.68 -20.25 17.77
N ALA A 72 -7.15 -19.46 16.80
CA ALA A 72 -7.18 -17.99 16.89
C ALA A 72 -8.12 -17.51 18.01
N ASN A 73 -9.30 -18.12 18.14
CA ASN A 73 -10.23 -17.85 19.23
C ASN A 73 -9.61 -18.22 20.59
N ASP A 74 -8.96 -19.38 20.71
CA ASP A 74 -8.28 -19.81 21.94
C ASP A 74 -7.15 -18.85 22.32
N PHE A 75 -6.31 -18.43 21.37
CA PHE A 75 -5.27 -17.41 21.62
C PHE A 75 -5.85 -16.02 21.97
N SER A 76 -7.08 -15.69 21.54
CA SER A 76 -7.77 -14.46 21.96
C SER A 76 -8.17 -14.49 23.45
N THR A 77 -8.43 -15.69 24.01
CA THR A 77 -8.75 -15.84 25.44
C THR A 77 -7.52 -15.64 26.33
N VAL A 78 -6.32 -15.89 25.81
CA VAL A 78 -5.05 -15.73 26.55
C VAL A 78 -4.68 -14.25 26.65
N ARG A 79 -5.13 -13.60 27.72
CA ARG A 79 -4.82 -12.20 28.04
C ARG A 79 -3.31 -12.01 28.26
N THR A 80 -2.67 -11.20 27.42
CA THR A 80 -1.21 -10.92 27.46
C THR A 80 -0.80 -9.78 28.41
N GLY A 81 -1.73 -9.24 29.20
CA GLY A 81 -1.48 -8.09 30.08
C GLY A 81 -1.40 -6.74 29.36
N ARG A 82 -1.68 -6.71 28.05
CA ARG A 82 -1.84 -5.49 27.25
C ARG A 82 -3.32 -5.11 27.18
N ALA A 83 -3.60 -3.82 27.32
CA ALA A 83 -4.90 -3.22 27.06
C ALA A 83 -5.38 -3.52 25.63
N ASN A 84 -6.60 -4.05 25.50
CA ASN A 84 -7.26 -4.29 24.23
C ASN A 84 -8.76 -4.01 24.38
N ALA A 85 -9.31 -3.18 23.49
CA ALA A 85 -10.72 -2.83 23.47
C ALA A 85 -11.66 -4.04 23.32
N SER A 86 -11.23 -5.12 22.66
CA SER A 86 -12.04 -6.35 22.48
C SER A 86 -12.42 -7.05 23.80
N VAL A 87 -11.78 -6.71 24.92
CA VAL A 87 -12.17 -7.19 26.25
C VAL A 87 -13.57 -6.68 26.65
N LEU A 88 -14.00 -5.54 26.09
CA LEU A 88 -15.26 -4.87 26.39
C LEU A 88 -16.42 -5.29 25.45
N ASP A 89 -16.14 -6.01 24.36
CA ASP A 89 -17.14 -6.42 23.37
C ASP A 89 -18.21 -7.38 23.94
N ARG A 90 -17.96 -7.98 25.11
CA ARG A 90 -18.89 -8.89 25.82
C ARG A 90 -19.82 -8.19 26.83
N ILE A 91 -19.68 -6.89 27.02
CA ILE A 91 -20.46 -6.13 28.01
C ILE A 91 -21.72 -5.56 27.35
N GLU A 92 -22.87 -5.90 27.91
CA GLU A 92 -24.15 -5.25 27.64
C GLU A 92 -24.43 -4.22 28.74
N VAL A 93 -24.94 -3.05 28.34
CA VAL A 93 -25.31 -1.95 29.23
C VAL A 93 -26.81 -1.72 29.07
N ASP A 94 -27.53 -1.58 30.18
CA ASP A 94 -28.93 -1.16 30.14
C ASP A 94 -28.98 0.35 29.81
N TYR A 95 -29.40 0.65 28.58
CA TYR A 95 -29.55 2.01 28.07
C TYR A 95 -31.02 2.24 27.75
N TYR A 96 -31.67 3.10 28.54
CA TYR A 96 -33.12 3.38 28.47
C TYR A 96 -34.03 2.14 28.58
N GLY A 97 -33.65 1.12 29.36
CA GLY A 97 -34.47 -0.07 29.60
C GLY A 97 -34.27 -1.19 28.56
N ALA A 98 -33.20 -1.12 27.76
CA ALA A 98 -32.80 -2.13 26.81
C ALA A 98 -31.31 -2.46 26.98
N ALA A 99 -31.00 -3.75 27.11
CA ALA A 99 -29.63 -4.25 27.08
C ALA A 99 -29.03 -3.99 25.67
N THR A 100 -27.97 -3.19 25.62
CA THR A 100 -27.30 -2.80 24.38
C THR A 100 -25.78 -2.97 24.52
N PRO A 101 -25.06 -3.48 23.50
CA PRO A 101 -23.62 -3.69 23.61
C PRO A 101 -22.86 -2.38 23.84
N LEU A 102 -21.89 -2.38 24.75
CA LEU A 102 -21.09 -1.20 25.10
C LEU A 102 -20.46 -0.50 23.88
N LYS A 103 -20.07 -1.30 22.86
CA LYS A 103 -19.50 -0.85 21.59
C LYS A 103 -20.40 0.08 20.77
N THR A 104 -21.74 0.02 20.93
CA THR A 104 -22.67 0.91 20.21
C THR A 104 -22.92 2.22 20.95
N ILE A 105 -22.58 2.29 22.24
CA ILE A 105 -22.85 3.43 23.14
C ILE A 105 -21.58 4.27 23.34
N ALA A 106 -20.40 3.64 23.22
CA ALA A 106 -19.12 4.27 23.49
C ALA A 106 -18.01 3.81 22.52
N ASN A 107 -17.12 4.75 22.21
CA ASN A 107 -15.87 4.46 21.50
C ASN A 107 -14.80 4.00 22.51
N ALA A 108 -14.22 2.82 22.29
CA ALA A 108 -13.15 2.27 23.12
C ALA A 108 -11.81 2.36 22.40
N SER A 109 -10.84 3.04 23.02
CA SER A 109 -9.49 3.27 22.50
C SER A 109 -8.43 2.85 23.53
N THR A 110 -7.21 2.57 23.06
CA THR A 110 -6.08 2.17 23.91
C THR A 110 -4.90 3.10 23.64
N PRO A 111 -4.80 4.27 24.31
CA PRO A 111 -3.72 5.23 24.09
C PRO A 111 -2.38 4.76 24.66
N ASP A 112 -2.40 3.85 25.64
CA ASP A 112 -1.22 3.21 26.21
C ASP A 112 -1.43 1.69 26.34
N ALA A 113 -0.34 0.92 26.44
CA ALA A 113 -0.35 -0.52 26.58
C ALA A 113 -1.03 -1.02 27.86
N GLN A 114 -1.23 -0.19 28.90
CA GLN A 114 -1.88 -0.56 30.15
C GLN A 114 -3.25 0.07 30.35
N THR A 115 -3.64 1.09 29.56
CA THR A 115 -4.90 1.82 29.77
C THR A 115 -5.88 1.65 28.61
N ILE A 116 -7.15 1.36 28.94
CA ILE A 116 -8.27 1.44 28.01
C ILE A 116 -9.08 2.69 28.35
N VAL A 117 -9.34 3.54 27.34
CA VAL A 117 -10.18 4.73 27.45
C VAL A 117 -11.50 4.46 26.72
N ILE A 118 -12.60 4.58 27.46
CA ILE A 118 -13.96 4.48 26.95
C ILE A 118 -14.56 5.88 26.93
N GLN A 119 -14.91 6.36 25.74
CA GLN A 119 -15.56 7.65 25.51
C GLN A 119 -17.01 7.41 25.06
N PRO A 120 -18.01 7.57 25.95
CA PRO A 120 -19.41 7.42 25.57
C PRO A 120 -19.90 8.58 24.71
N PHE A 121 -20.83 8.30 23.81
CA PHE A 121 -21.46 9.32 22.96
C PHE A 121 -22.44 10.19 23.76
N ASP A 122 -23.08 9.64 24.80
CA ASP A 122 -23.87 10.38 25.78
C ASP A 122 -23.22 10.33 27.18
N LYS A 123 -23.11 11.49 27.82
CA LYS A 123 -22.58 11.63 29.19
C LYS A 123 -23.56 11.09 30.24
N GLY A 124 -24.86 11.00 29.93
CA GLY A 124 -25.86 10.37 30.78
C GLY A 124 -25.53 8.90 31.08
N ALA A 125 -25.04 8.17 30.07
CA ALA A 125 -24.75 6.73 30.15
C ALA A 125 -23.53 6.35 31.02
N ILE A 126 -22.70 7.32 31.44
CA ILE A 126 -21.43 7.04 32.16
C ILE A 126 -21.66 6.13 33.38
N LYS A 127 -22.71 6.37 34.17
CA LYS A 127 -23.00 5.61 35.39
C LYS A 127 -23.50 4.19 35.12
N ASP A 128 -24.25 3.99 34.04
CA ASP A 128 -24.74 2.66 33.66
C ASP A 128 -23.62 1.82 33.05
N ILE A 129 -22.70 2.46 32.31
CA ILE A 129 -21.46 1.84 31.82
C ILE A 129 -20.55 1.44 32.99
N GLU A 130 -20.34 2.31 33.98
CA GLU A 130 -19.59 1.96 35.20
C GLU A 130 -20.21 0.78 35.95
N ARG A 131 -21.54 0.74 36.09
CA ARG A 131 -22.25 -0.36 36.73
C ARG A 131 -22.03 -1.66 35.95
N ALA A 132 -22.25 -1.66 34.64
CA ALA A 132 -22.07 -2.83 33.78
C ALA A 132 -20.62 -3.36 33.77
N ILE A 133 -19.61 -2.49 33.84
CA ILE A 133 -18.21 -2.90 33.94
C ILE A 133 -17.90 -3.53 35.30
N ASN A 134 -18.42 -2.97 36.41
CA ASN A 134 -18.23 -3.54 37.74
C ASN A 134 -19.03 -4.85 37.97
N GLU A 135 -20.17 -5.01 37.31
CA GLU A 135 -20.97 -6.25 37.30
C GLU A 135 -20.34 -7.34 36.41
N SER A 136 -19.40 -6.98 35.51
CA SER A 136 -18.68 -7.92 34.67
C SER A 136 -17.49 -8.58 35.38
N ASP A 137 -17.23 -9.86 35.08
CA ASP A 137 -16.08 -10.64 35.59
C ASP A 137 -14.71 -10.19 35.00
N LEU A 138 -14.55 -8.91 34.66
CA LEU A 138 -13.27 -8.37 34.18
C LEU A 138 -12.26 -8.11 35.31
N GLY A 139 -12.73 -7.84 36.54
CA GLY A 139 -11.87 -7.60 37.70
C GLY A 139 -11.03 -6.31 37.59
N MET A 140 -11.49 -5.33 36.81
CA MET A 140 -10.83 -4.04 36.60
C MET A 140 -11.71 -2.92 37.14
N THR A 141 -11.13 -1.99 37.90
CA THR A 141 -11.87 -0.84 38.45
C THR A 141 -11.91 0.32 37.44
N PRO A 142 -13.10 0.83 37.08
CA PRO A 142 -13.22 2.03 36.26
C PRO A 142 -12.85 3.29 37.06
N SER A 143 -12.10 4.19 36.42
CA SER A 143 -11.77 5.53 36.90
C SER A 143 -12.44 6.55 35.99
N ASN A 144 -13.18 7.51 36.56
CA ASN A 144 -14.04 8.42 35.81
C ASN A 144 -13.55 9.88 35.89
N ASP A 145 -13.41 10.52 34.72
CA ASP A 145 -13.03 11.93 34.55
C ASP A 145 -14.22 12.85 34.20
N GLY A 146 -15.45 12.36 34.32
CA GLY A 146 -16.70 13.07 33.98
C GLY A 146 -16.99 13.19 32.48
N ASN A 147 -16.03 12.84 31.62
CA ASN A 147 -16.18 12.82 30.16
C ASN A 147 -15.64 11.53 29.50
N VAL A 148 -14.75 10.81 30.19
CA VAL A 148 -14.18 9.52 29.75
C VAL A 148 -14.03 8.59 30.95
N ILE A 149 -14.14 7.29 30.71
CA ILE A 149 -13.88 6.23 31.69
C ILE A 149 -12.54 5.57 31.33
N ARG A 150 -11.64 5.43 32.30
CA ARG A 150 -10.37 4.71 32.17
C ARG A 150 -10.40 3.40 32.92
N LEU A 151 -9.93 2.33 32.28
CA LEU A 151 -9.63 1.05 32.90
C LEU A 151 -8.11 0.83 32.88
N ASN A 152 -7.54 0.51 34.04
CA ASN A 152 -6.13 0.18 34.15
C ASN A 152 -5.96 -1.34 34.20
N VAL A 153 -5.14 -1.89 33.30
CA VAL A 153 -4.84 -3.32 33.21
C VAL A 153 -3.62 -3.62 34.08
N PRO A 154 -3.73 -4.45 35.13
CA PRO A 154 -2.60 -4.77 35.99
C PRO A 154 -1.51 -5.54 35.24
N THR A 155 -0.25 -5.24 35.54
CA THR A 155 0.90 -5.94 34.95
C THR A 155 0.96 -7.39 35.39
N LEU A 156 1.14 -8.30 34.42
CA LEU A 156 1.40 -9.71 34.72
C LEU A 156 2.78 -9.89 35.34
N THR A 157 2.86 -10.63 36.47
CA THR A 157 4.12 -11.08 37.07
C THR A 157 4.86 -12.07 36.17
N GLU A 158 6.17 -12.20 36.33
CA GLU A 158 6.99 -13.10 35.51
C GLU A 158 6.58 -14.57 35.67
N GLU A 159 6.24 -15.00 36.88
CA GLU A 159 5.70 -16.34 37.17
C GLU A 159 4.41 -16.59 36.39
N ARG A 160 3.47 -15.63 36.41
CA ARG A 160 2.21 -15.77 35.69
C ARG A 160 2.39 -15.76 34.17
N ARG A 161 3.37 -15.02 33.65
CA ARG A 161 3.75 -15.09 32.22
C ARG A 161 4.30 -16.46 31.84
N LYS A 162 5.12 -17.09 32.69
CA LYS A 162 5.65 -18.45 32.48
C LYS A 162 4.52 -19.50 32.49
N GLU A 163 3.49 -19.33 33.32
CA GLU A 163 2.29 -20.17 33.29
C GLU A 163 1.46 -20.00 32.01
N LEU A 164 1.23 -18.75 31.58
CA LEU A 164 0.50 -18.46 30.35
C LEU A 164 1.26 -18.91 29.10
N ALA A 165 2.59 -18.83 29.09
CA ALA A 165 3.42 -19.37 28.02
C ALA A 165 3.26 -20.90 27.90
N LYS A 166 3.26 -21.63 29.03
CA LYS A 166 2.97 -23.07 29.05
C LYS A 166 1.55 -23.39 28.57
N LEU A 167 0.57 -22.52 28.83
CA LEU A 167 -0.79 -22.67 28.31
C LEU A 167 -0.84 -22.50 26.80
N VAL A 168 -0.19 -21.46 26.25
CA VAL A 168 -0.06 -21.22 24.80
C VAL A 168 0.62 -22.39 24.09
N SER A 169 1.68 -22.97 24.68
CA SER A 169 2.31 -24.17 24.12
C SER A 169 1.38 -25.39 24.09
N LYS A 170 0.50 -25.57 25.08
CA LYS A 170 -0.50 -26.65 25.07
C LYS A 170 -1.52 -26.44 23.96
N LEU A 171 -2.11 -25.25 23.87
CA LEU A 171 -3.08 -24.89 22.82
C LEU A 171 -2.48 -25.07 21.41
N GLY A 172 -1.22 -24.70 21.21
CA GLY A 172 -0.51 -24.93 19.94
C GLY A 172 -0.33 -26.42 19.61
N GLU A 173 0.00 -27.27 20.59
CA GLU A 173 0.09 -28.72 20.36
C GLU A 173 -1.28 -29.38 20.16
N ASP A 174 -2.32 -28.97 20.88
CA ASP A 174 -3.69 -29.45 20.68
C ASP A 174 -4.19 -29.10 19.26
N GLY A 175 -3.88 -27.89 18.77
CA GLY A 175 -4.11 -27.48 17.38
C GLY A 175 -3.37 -28.36 16.35
N LYS A 176 -2.11 -28.70 16.60
CA LYS A 176 -1.36 -29.64 15.75
C LYS A 176 -1.94 -31.06 15.80
N VAL A 177 -2.45 -31.51 16.95
CA VAL A 177 -3.15 -32.81 17.05
C VAL A 177 -4.43 -32.80 16.22
N ALA A 178 -5.20 -31.71 16.21
CA ALA A 178 -6.36 -31.56 15.34
C ALA A 178 -6.00 -31.65 13.85
N LEU A 179 -4.98 -30.90 13.39
CA LEU A 179 -4.48 -30.97 12.00
C LEU A 179 -3.99 -32.38 11.62
N ARG A 180 -3.29 -33.07 12.53
CA ARG A 180 -2.84 -34.47 12.32
C ARG A 180 -4.03 -35.43 12.18
N ASN A 181 -5.14 -35.19 12.88
CA ASN A 181 -6.36 -35.99 12.75
C ASN A 181 -7.05 -35.76 11.39
N VAL A 182 -7.19 -34.50 10.94
CA VAL A 182 -7.72 -34.17 9.59
C VAL A 182 -6.90 -34.88 8.50
N ARG A 183 -5.57 -34.77 8.55
CA ARG A 183 -4.68 -35.50 7.62
C ARG A 183 -4.91 -37.02 7.68
N ARG A 184 -5.08 -37.59 8.88
CA ARG A 184 -5.28 -39.04 9.06
C ARG A 184 -6.59 -39.51 8.40
N ASP A 185 -7.64 -38.70 8.47
CA ASP A 185 -8.93 -39.06 7.89
C ASP A 185 -8.96 -38.87 6.36
N ALA A 186 -8.28 -37.85 5.83
CA ALA A 186 -8.03 -37.73 4.39
C ALA A 186 -7.18 -38.89 3.83
N MET A 187 -6.09 -39.28 4.50
CA MET A 187 -5.27 -40.42 4.09
C MET A 187 -6.07 -41.74 4.08
N LYS A 188 -6.95 -41.97 5.08
CA LYS A 188 -7.88 -43.12 5.07
C LYS A 188 -8.91 -43.05 3.94
N ALA A 189 -9.25 -41.86 3.43
CA ALA A 189 -10.15 -41.73 2.29
C ALA A 189 -9.43 -42.15 0.99
N TYR A 190 -8.19 -41.70 0.78
CA TYR A 190 -7.37 -42.17 -0.35
C TYR A 190 -7.08 -43.68 -0.29
N GLU A 191 -6.82 -44.24 0.90
CA GLU A 191 -6.66 -45.70 1.11
C GLU A 191 -7.94 -46.54 0.86
N LYS A 192 -9.11 -45.90 0.73
CA LYS A 192 -10.35 -46.56 0.28
C LYS A 192 -10.48 -46.50 -1.23
N LEU A 193 -10.28 -45.31 -1.82
CA LEU A 193 -10.27 -45.12 -3.28
C LEU A 193 -9.23 -46.04 -3.98
N GLU A 194 -8.10 -46.29 -3.33
CA GLU A 194 -7.06 -47.25 -3.74
C GLU A 194 -7.54 -48.72 -3.74
N LYS A 195 -8.46 -49.10 -2.85
CA LYS A 195 -9.06 -50.45 -2.79
C LYS A 195 -10.24 -50.61 -3.74
N ASP A 196 -10.95 -49.51 -3.98
CA ASP A 196 -12.11 -49.47 -4.87
C ASP A 196 -11.69 -49.33 -6.36
N ASN A 197 -10.37 -49.24 -6.66
CA ASN A 197 -9.78 -49.10 -8.00
C ASN A 197 -10.32 -47.92 -8.83
N ALA A 198 -10.74 -46.84 -8.16
CA ALA A 198 -11.34 -45.67 -8.81
C ALA A 198 -10.32 -44.76 -9.54
N LEU A 199 -9.03 -44.87 -9.22
CA LEU A 199 -7.95 -43.99 -9.68
C LEU A 199 -6.65 -44.76 -9.95
N GLY A 200 -5.75 -44.20 -10.75
CA GLY A 200 -4.42 -44.78 -10.96
C GLY A 200 -3.47 -44.60 -9.77
N GLU A 201 -2.56 -45.56 -9.56
CA GLU A 201 -1.55 -45.51 -8.47
C GLU A 201 -0.74 -44.20 -8.48
N ASP A 202 -0.37 -43.71 -9.67
CA ASP A 202 0.36 -42.45 -9.88
C ASP A 202 -0.42 -41.19 -9.47
N GLU A 203 -1.75 -41.23 -9.52
CA GLU A 203 -2.62 -40.10 -9.15
C GLU A 203 -2.83 -40.07 -7.64
N ILE A 204 -3.06 -41.23 -7.04
CA ILE A 204 -3.13 -41.41 -5.58
C ILE A 204 -1.81 -40.98 -4.92
N ALA A 205 -0.65 -41.29 -5.53
CA ALA A 205 0.65 -40.83 -5.05
C ALA A 205 0.80 -39.30 -5.07
N LYS A 206 0.26 -38.61 -6.08
CA LYS A 206 0.24 -37.14 -6.15
C LYS A 206 -0.69 -36.53 -5.10
N LEU A 207 -1.89 -37.07 -4.93
CA LEU A 207 -2.89 -36.60 -3.96
C LEU A 207 -2.40 -36.75 -2.50
N LYS A 208 -1.85 -37.93 -2.16
CA LYS A 208 -1.21 -38.17 -0.84
C LYS A 208 -0.10 -37.16 -0.57
N LYS A 209 0.68 -36.78 -1.60
CA LYS A 209 1.73 -35.74 -1.48
C LYS A 209 1.16 -34.33 -1.34
N SER A 210 0.16 -33.94 -2.15
CA SER A 210 -0.51 -32.62 -2.03
C SER A 210 -1.01 -32.39 -0.61
N MET A 211 -1.68 -33.39 -0.05
CA MET A 211 -2.21 -33.33 1.31
C MET A 211 -1.15 -33.34 2.42
N GLU A 212 0.02 -33.93 2.19
CA GLU A 212 1.17 -33.81 3.10
C GLU A 212 1.79 -32.39 3.04
N ASP A 213 1.97 -31.85 1.83
CA ASP A 213 2.48 -30.50 1.61
C ASP A 213 1.53 -29.43 2.21
N LEU A 214 0.21 -29.55 1.96
CA LEU A 214 -0.84 -28.72 2.58
C LEU A 214 -0.81 -28.80 4.12
N THR A 215 -0.84 -30.01 4.69
CA THR A 215 -0.78 -30.17 6.16
C THR A 215 0.49 -29.54 6.72
N SER A 216 1.64 -29.66 6.04
CA SER A 216 2.90 -29.06 6.48
C SER A 216 2.84 -27.52 6.50
N ALA A 217 2.10 -26.90 5.58
CA ALA A 217 1.90 -25.45 5.53
C ALA A 217 1.01 -24.97 6.68
N TYR A 218 -0.08 -25.66 7.00
CA TYR A 218 -0.92 -25.31 8.16
C TYR A 218 -0.20 -25.53 9.50
N VAL A 219 0.61 -26.59 9.64
CA VAL A 219 1.43 -26.79 10.85
C VAL A 219 2.44 -25.65 11.05
N LYS A 220 3.09 -25.18 9.97
CA LYS A 220 3.98 -23.99 10.03
C LYS A 220 3.23 -22.74 10.49
N LYS A 221 2.01 -22.48 9.97
CA LYS A 221 1.17 -21.35 10.41
C LYS A 221 0.83 -21.43 11.91
N VAL A 222 0.56 -22.64 12.44
CA VAL A 222 0.33 -22.84 13.89
C VAL A 222 1.61 -22.60 14.70
N ASP A 223 2.76 -23.08 14.23
CA ASP A 223 4.06 -22.83 14.87
C ASP A 223 4.41 -21.33 14.89
N GLU A 224 4.20 -20.62 13.78
CA GLU A 224 4.39 -19.17 13.67
C GLU A 224 3.45 -18.39 14.61
N ALA A 225 2.17 -18.74 14.67
CA ALA A 225 1.21 -18.12 15.58
C ALA A 225 1.55 -18.38 17.06
N THR A 226 1.96 -19.61 17.40
CA THR A 226 2.38 -20.00 18.76
C THR A 226 3.68 -19.29 19.16
N ALA A 227 4.63 -19.15 18.24
CA ALA A 227 5.88 -18.42 18.44
C ALA A 227 5.63 -16.91 18.62
N ALA A 228 4.75 -16.31 17.81
CA ALA A 228 4.33 -14.92 17.98
C ALA A 228 3.69 -14.69 19.36
N LYS A 229 2.73 -15.54 19.76
CA LYS A 229 2.00 -15.36 21.03
C LYS A 229 2.87 -15.60 22.27
N SER A 230 3.79 -16.55 22.22
CA SER A 230 4.78 -16.76 23.28
C SER A 230 5.86 -15.66 23.32
N ALA A 231 6.21 -15.07 22.18
CA ALA A 231 7.04 -13.87 22.13
C ALA A 231 6.35 -12.64 22.75
N GLU A 232 5.04 -12.46 22.55
CA GLU A 232 4.27 -11.41 23.24
C GLU A 232 4.29 -11.59 24.77
N LEU A 233 4.07 -12.82 25.25
CA LEU A 233 4.02 -13.12 26.69
C LEU A 233 5.39 -13.00 27.39
N SER A 234 6.48 -13.30 26.68
CA SER A 234 7.84 -13.17 27.22
C SER A 234 8.36 -11.73 27.22
N LYS A 235 8.05 -10.94 26.17
CA LYS A 235 8.54 -9.56 25.99
C LYS A 235 7.78 -8.48 26.78
N GLY A 236 6.93 -8.86 27.75
CA GLY A 236 6.08 -7.92 28.50
C GLY A 236 6.79 -7.03 29.54
N ALA A 237 8.12 -7.13 29.65
CA ALA A 237 9.01 -6.23 30.37
C ALA A 237 10.39 -6.39 29.70
N GLU A 238 11.17 -5.32 29.61
CA GLU A 238 12.41 -5.30 28.83
C GLU A 238 12.22 -5.62 27.32
N LYS A 239 11.49 -4.73 26.63
CA LYS A 239 12.26 -3.96 25.65
C LYS A 239 13.27 -3.15 26.49
N LEU A 240 14.47 -3.70 26.69
CA LEU A 240 15.64 -2.82 26.75
C LEU A 240 15.50 -1.90 25.53
N PRO A 241 15.66 -0.57 25.68
CA PRO A 241 15.58 0.32 24.54
C PRO A 241 16.48 -0.27 23.46
N ALA A 242 15.99 -0.37 22.22
CA ALA A 242 16.77 -0.92 21.13
C ALA A 242 17.94 0.05 20.90
N MET A 243 19.06 -0.18 21.60
CA MET A 243 20.13 0.79 21.90
C MET A 243 20.93 1.21 20.66
N PHE A 244 20.39 0.96 19.46
CA PHE A 244 21.11 1.03 18.21
C PHE A 244 20.23 1.07 16.95
N TRP A 245 18.93 0.66 16.95
CA TRP A 245 18.13 0.51 15.71
C TRP A 245 16.59 0.54 15.90
N ASP A 246 15.97 1.73 15.84
CA ASP A 246 14.59 1.95 15.37
C ASP A 246 14.48 3.41 14.86
N GLY A 247 14.86 3.64 13.60
CA GLY A 247 14.74 4.93 12.92
C GLY A 247 15.00 4.78 11.41
N ASP A 248 14.17 5.42 10.59
CA ASP A 248 14.18 5.31 9.11
C ASP A 248 15.31 6.12 8.43
N GLY A 249 16.50 6.16 9.04
CA GLY A 249 17.65 6.95 8.58
C GLY A 249 18.99 6.23 8.69
N ASP A 250 20.00 6.77 8.00
CA ASP A 250 21.38 6.24 7.93
C ASP A 250 22.17 6.22 9.28
N ALA A 251 21.51 6.51 10.40
CA ALA A 251 22.08 6.70 11.72
C ALA A 251 22.34 5.37 12.47
N TRP A 252 23.35 4.62 12.00
CA TRP A 252 24.22 3.94 12.98
C TRP A 252 24.85 5.00 13.89
N MET A 253 25.17 4.65 15.15
CA MET A 253 26.05 5.50 15.96
C MET A 253 27.30 5.88 15.16
N ASP A 254 27.65 7.16 15.26
CA ASP A 254 28.99 7.63 14.95
C ASP A 254 29.96 7.08 16.01
N GLU A 255 31.20 6.80 15.61
CA GLU A 255 32.26 6.32 16.52
C GLU A 255 32.69 7.43 17.52
N SER A 256 32.12 8.64 17.39
CA SER A 256 32.21 9.76 18.33
C SER A 256 31.14 9.75 19.45
N SER A 257 30.06 8.97 19.33
CA SER A 257 28.88 9.04 20.22
C SER A 257 29.21 8.78 21.70
N GLU A 258 28.56 9.49 22.62
CA GLU A 258 28.74 9.33 24.08
C GLU A 258 28.41 7.89 24.53
N ASP A 259 27.35 7.28 23.96
CA ASP A 259 26.97 5.88 24.24
C ASP A 259 28.06 4.89 23.81
N PHE A 260 28.76 5.17 22.71
CA PHE A 260 29.87 4.35 22.22
C PHE A 260 31.11 4.48 23.12
N GLN A 261 31.35 5.68 23.66
CA GLN A 261 32.39 5.91 24.66
C GLN A 261 32.07 5.18 25.98
N ALA A 262 30.80 5.16 26.41
CA ALA A 262 30.36 4.40 27.59
C ALA A 262 30.51 2.88 27.40
N LEU A 263 30.15 2.35 26.22
CA LEU A 263 30.38 0.95 25.84
C LEU A 263 31.87 0.59 25.83
N ARG A 264 32.73 1.49 25.35
CA ARG A 264 34.19 1.33 25.38
C ARG A 264 34.73 1.25 26.82
N ALA A 265 34.28 2.15 27.70
CA ALA A 265 34.69 2.14 29.11
C ALA A 265 34.30 0.83 29.83
N LEU A 266 33.06 0.36 29.65
CA LEU A 266 32.59 -0.93 30.21
C LEU A 266 33.41 -2.13 29.72
N LEU A 267 33.90 -2.09 28.48
CA LEU A 267 34.68 -3.17 27.88
C LEU A 267 36.16 -3.12 28.26
N GLU A 268 36.68 -1.90 28.52
CA GLU A 268 37.98 -1.65 29.15
C GLU A 268 38.00 -2.24 30.58
N ASP A 269 36.96 -2.07 31.39
CA ASP A 269 36.85 -2.72 32.72
C ASP A 269 36.81 -4.26 32.63
N GLN A 270 35.99 -4.84 31.75
CA GLN A 270 35.83 -6.31 31.66
C GLN A 270 37.05 -7.03 31.05
N ASN A 271 37.97 -6.33 30.39
CA ASN A 271 39.13 -6.92 29.72
C ASN A 271 40.43 -6.13 29.97
N ALA A 272 40.53 -5.43 31.11
CA ALA A 272 41.66 -4.55 31.45
C ALA A 272 43.03 -5.25 31.39
N GLU A 273 43.07 -6.54 31.70
CA GLU A 273 44.30 -7.35 31.74
C GLU A 273 44.81 -7.81 30.35
N LYS A 274 44.04 -7.59 29.27
CA LYS A 274 44.37 -8.10 27.92
C LYS A 274 44.93 -6.99 27.02
N THR A 275 45.89 -7.34 26.17
CA THR A 275 46.46 -6.37 25.21
C THR A 275 45.39 -5.87 24.22
N PRO A 276 45.51 -4.65 23.66
CA PRO A 276 44.59 -4.13 22.64
C PRO A 276 44.34 -5.09 21.48
N ARG A 277 45.39 -5.81 21.03
CA ARG A 277 45.30 -6.84 20.00
C ARG A 277 44.45 -8.04 20.42
N GLU A 278 44.70 -8.62 21.60
CA GLU A 278 43.92 -9.75 22.11
C GLU A 278 42.45 -9.39 22.34
N ARG A 279 42.17 -8.14 22.77
CA ARG A 279 40.79 -7.62 22.86
C ARG A 279 40.13 -7.56 21.49
N ALA A 280 40.82 -7.03 20.47
CA ALA A 280 40.34 -6.98 19.09
C ALA A 280 40.06 -8.39 18.52
N GLU A 281 40.95 -9.36 18.76
CA GLU A 281 40.79 -10.74 18.31
C GLU A 281 39.65 -11.47 19.04
N LEU A 282 39.48 -11.27 20.35
CA LEU A 282 38.35 -11.82 21.11
C LEU A 282 37.00 -11.26 20.60
N CYS A 283 36.93 -9.96 20.32
CA CYS A 283 35.77 -9.31 19.75
C CYS A 283 35.46 -9.82 18.31
N LYS A 284 36.49 -9.99 17.49
CA LYS A 284 36.41 -10.63 16.16
C LYS A 284 35.79 -12.03 16.25
N ASP A 285 36.21 -12.86 17.21
CA ASP A 285 35.75 -14.25 17.32
C ASP A 285 34.34 -14.39 17.92
N LYS A 286 33.96 -13.50 18.85
CA LYS A 286 32.56 -13.34 19.28
C LYS A 286 31.68 -12.93 18.10
N GLY A 287 32.09 -11.92 17.33
CA GLY A 287 31.37 -11.48 16.13
C GLY A 287 31.22 -12.60 15.10
N ASN A 288 32.31 -13.32 14.80
CA ASN A 288 32.30 -14.47 13.88
C ASN A 288 31.34 -15.58 14.31
N SER A 289 31.20 -15.81 15.62
CA SER A 289 30.26 -16.79 16.16
C SER A 289 28.81 -16.36 15.97
N SER A 290 28.51 -15.07 16.14
CA SER A 290 27.18 -14.49 15.87
C SER A 290 26.83 -14.50 14.38
N VAL A 291 27.77 -14.19 13.47
CA VAL A 291 27.52 -14.21 12.00
C VAL A 291 27.01 -15.57 11.50
N LYS A 292 27.45 -16.69 12.09
CA LYS A 292 27.00 -18.05 11.72
C LYS A 292 25.47 -18.19 11.74
N TYR A 293 24.80 -17.54 12.70
CA TYR A 293 23.35 -17.55 12.85
C TYR A 293 22.67 -16.32 12.23
N GLY A 294 23.43 -15.28 11.87
CA GLY A 294 22.94 -14.02 11.32
C GLY A 294 22.17 -14.12 10.00
N LYS A 295 22.37 -15.19 9.21
CA LYS A 295 21.55 -15.45 8.00
C LYS A 295 20.12 -15.94 8.34
N ALA A 296 19.95 -16.62 9.47
CA ALA A 296 18.66 -17.16 9.89
C ALA A 296 17.87 -16.17 10.77
N ASN A 297 18.56 -15.32 11.53
CA ASN A 297 17.92 -14.32 12.39
C ASN A 297 18.75 -13.02 12.40
N PRO A 298 18.20 -11.88 11.91
CA PRO A 298 18.89 -10.59 11.86
C PRO A 298 19.44 -10.09 13.20
N LEU A 299 18.88 -10.52 14.34
CA LEU A 299 19.36 -10.15 15.67
C LEU A 299 20.83 -10.59 15.89
N TYR A 300 21.22 -11.77 15.41
CA TYR A 300 22.61 -12.23 15.51
C TYR A 300 23.55 -11.47 14.56
N ALA A 301 23.05 -10.96 13.42
CA ALA A 301 23.82 -10.06 12.57
C ALA A 301 24.03 -8.68 13.25
N ARG A 302 23.05 -8.20 14.05
CA ARG A 302 23.23 -7.00 14.90
C ARG A 302 24.28 -7.21 16.00
N TYR A 303 24.22 -8.31 16.76
CA TYR A 303 25.26 -8.65 17.75
C TYR A 303 26.66 -8.83 17.13
N ALA A 304 26.73 -9.35 15.90
CA ALA A 304 28.00 -9.42 15.18
C ALA A 304 28.59 -8.02 14.90
N VAL A 305 27.77 -7.10 14.38
CA VAL A 305 28.14 -5.70 14.15
C VAL A 305 28.67 -5.05 15.43
N GLU A 306 27.95 -5.20 16.54
CA GLU A 306 28.32 -4.64 17.84
C GLU A 306 29.73 -5.09 18.26
N HIS A 307 29.98 -6.40 18.26
CA HIS A 307 31.29 -6.95 18.62
C HIS A 307 32.41 -6.53 17.65
N TYR A 308 32.15 -6.41 16.34
CA TYR A 308 33.17 -5.89 15.43
C TYR A 308 33.49 -4.41 15.67
N THR A 309 32.47 -3.62 16.02
CA THR A 309 32.64 -2.19 16.34
C THR A 309 33.39 -1.99 17.66
N MET A 310 33.08 -2.79 18.69
CA MET A 310 33.89 -2.91 19.91
C MET A 310 35.35 -3.32 19.62
N GLY A 311 35.55 -4.25 18.68
CA GLY A 311 36.89 -4.67 18.25
C GLY A 311 37.70 -3.53 17.64
N LEU A 312 37.07 -2.64 16.87
CA LEU A 312 37.70 -1.44 16.32
C LEU A 312 37.94 -0.38 17.41
N ALA A 313 37.01 -0.22 18.36
CA ALA A 313 37.15 0.67 19.51
C ALA A 313 38.35 0.34 20.42
N SER A 314 38.83 -0.91 20.39
CA SER A 314 39.91 -1.41 21.26
C SER A 314 41.28 -0.72 21.07
N GLY A 315 41.45 0.06 19.99
CA GLY A 315 42.68 0.80 19.71
C GLY A 315 43.84 -0.05 19.19
N CYS A 316 43.55 -1.18 18.53
CA CYS A 316 44.59 -2.05 17.98
C CYS A 316 45.27 -1.42 16.74
N GLU A 317 46.60 -1.31 16.78
CA GLU A 317 47.42 -0.76 15.69
C GLU A 317 47.63 -1.75 14.53
N ASP A 318 47.44 -3.06 14.74
CA ASP A 318 47.64 -4.09 13.72
C ASP A 318 46.65 -3.93 12.55
N GLU A 319 47.19 -3.54 11.39
CA GLU A 319 46.42 -3.26 10.17
C GLU A 319 45.64 -4.48 9.67
N ASP A 320 46.22 -5.69 9.78
CA ASP A 320 45.55 -6.95 9.40
C ASP A 320 44.30 -7.23 10.25
N VAL A 321 44.38 -7.03 11.57
CA VAL A 321 43.26 -7.26 12.49
C VAL A 321 42.17 -6.22 12.26
N ARG A 322 42.55 -4.95 12.09
CA ARG A 322 41.65 -3.83 11.80
C ARG A 322 40.96 -3.98 10.44
N GLY A 323 41.70 -4.35 9.40
CA GLY A 323 41.17 -4.64 8.07
C GLY A 323 40.22 -5.85 8.04
N ALA A 324 40.53 -6.91 8.80
CA ALA A 324 39.64 -8.06 8.96
C ALA A 324 38.35 -7.71 9.71
N LEU A 325 38.43 -6.90 10.77
CA LEU A 325 37.28 -6.40 11.52
C LEU A 325 36.34 -5.56 10.64
N LEU A 326 36.87 -4.57 9.91
CA LEU A 326 36.08 -3.74 8.98
C LEU A 326 35.43 -4.58 7.88
N ALA A 327 36.20 -5.49 7.25
CA ALA A 327 35.65 -6.38 6.23
C ALA A 327 34.50 -7.25 6.80
N ASN A 328 34.60 -7.72 8.04
CA ASN A 328 33.56 -8.55 8.66
C ASN A 328 32.35 -7.72 9.16
N ARG A 329 32.57 -6.47 9.62
CA ARG A 329 31.51 -5.49 9.90
C ARG A 329 30.70 -5.21 8.64
N ALA A 330 31.36 -4.97 7.50
CA ALA A 330 30.72 -4.85 6.20
C ALA A 330 29.88 -6.08 5.82
N HIS A 331 30.36 -7.30 6.09
CA HIS A 331 29.60 -8.51 5.81
C HIS A 331 28.32 -8.62 6.66
N ALA A 332 28.39 -8.26 7.94
CA ALA A 332 27.21 -8.21 8.80
C ALA A 332 26.24 -7.09 8.37
N GLY A 333 26.74 -5.93 7.94
CA GLY A 333 25.93 -4.87 7.33
C GLY A 333 25.19 -5.30 6.07
N LEU A 334 25.83 -6.11 5.20
CA LEU A 334 25.18 -6.73 4.03
C LEU A 334 24.04 -7.69 4.43
N LEU A 335 24.19 -8.46 5.51
CA LEU A 335 23.11 -9.32 6.03
C LEU A 335 21.93 -8.51 6.57
N LEU A 336 22.20 -7.34 7.15
CA LEU A 336 21.21 -6.38 7.64
C LEU A 336 20.61 -5.49 6.53
N LYS A 337 21.02 -5.65 5.27
CA LYS A 337 20.64 -4.81 4.12
C LYS A 337 21.01 -3.32 4.25
N ASN A 338 21.91 -2.95 5.16
CA ASN A 338 22.45 -1.59 5.21
C ASN A 338 23.64 -1.48 4.25
N TYR A 339 23.34 -1.28 2.97
CA TYR A 339 24.34 -1.29 1.91
C TYR A 339 25.29 -0.09 1.97
N ARG A 340 24.84 1.10 2.40
CA ARG A 340 25.67 2.31 2.44
C ARG A 340 26.82 2.18 3.44
N LYS A 341 26.56 1.82 4.71
CA LYS A 341 27.62 1.60 5.71
C LYS A 341 28.46 0.35 5.41
N ALA A 342 27.85 -0.70 4.87
CA ALA A 342 28.61 -1.88 4.42
C ALA A 342 29.59 -1.56 3.28
N HIS A 343 29.22 -0.65 2.37
CA HIS A 343 30.09 -0.17 1.32
C HIS A 343 31.28 0.63 1.88
N THR A 344 31.02 1.61 2.76
CA THR A 344 32.09 2.42 3.35
C THR A 344 33.08 1.59 4.16
N ASP A 345 32.60 0.61 4.94
CA ASP A 345 33.45 -0.30 5.71
C ASP A 345 34.30 -1.22 4.80
N ALA A 346 33.71 -1.72 3.71
CA ALA A 346 34.42 -2.57 2.77
C ALA A 346 35.51 -1.79 2.00
N VAL A 347 35.22 -0.55 1.57
CA VAL A 347 36.21 0.34 0.94
C VAL A 347 37.28 0.82 1.93
N ALA A 348 36.95 1.00 3.21
CA ALA A 348 37.96 1.24 4.25
C ALA A 348 38.88 0.02 4.41
N ALA A 349 38.32 -1.20 4.43
CA ALA A 349 39.10 -2.43 4.53
C ALA A 349 40.03 -2.65 3.33
N THR A 350 39.61 -2.32 2.09
CA THR A 350 40.50 -2.44 0.91
C THR A 350 41.61 -1.40 0.87
N LYS A 351 41.41 -0.21 1.46
CA LYS A 351 42.48 0.79 1.62
C LYS A 351 43.58 0.35 2.60
N ILE A 352 43.21 -0.41 3.64
CA ILE A 352 44.14 -0.91 4.67
C ILE A 352 44.82 -2.18 4.20
N VAL A 353 44.05 -3.16 3.70
CA VAL A 353 44.56 -4.44 3.21
C VAL A 353 44.11 -4.64 1.75
N PRO A 354 44.82 -4.06 0.76
CA PRO A 354 44.47 -4.18 -0.66
C PRO A 354 44.39 -5.63 -1.14
N ALA A 355 45.21 -6.53 -0.59
CA ALA A 355 45.22 -7.95 -0.91
C ALA A 355 43.95 -8.72 -0.48
N ASN A 356 43.04 -8.11 0.30
CA ASN A 356 41.84 -8.77 0.79
C ASN A 356 40.71 -8.79 -0.27
N VAL A 357 40.73 -9.79 -1.15
CA VAL A 357 39.70 -9.98 -2.19
C VAL A 357 38.27 -10.03 -1.62
N LYS A 358 38.09 -10.55 -0.40
CA LYS A 358 36.76 -10.59 0.25
C LYS A 358 36.24 -9.18 0.58
N ALA A 359 37.11 -8.23 0.87
CA ALA A 359 36.72 -6.83 1.06
C ALA A 359 36.29 -6.20 -0.28
N TRP A 360 37.04 -6.38 -1.36
CA TRP A 360 36.66 -5.95 -2.71
C TRP A 360 35.32 -6.52 -3.17
N PHE A 361 35.10 -7.82 -2.97
CA PHE A 361 33.83 -8.47 -3.27
C PHE A 361 32.66 -7.91 -2.45
N ARG A 362 32.87 -7.67 -1.14
CA ARG A 362 31.85 -7.06 -0.26
C ARG A 362 31.53 -5.63 -0.67
N ALA A 363 32.53 -4.84 -1.08
CA ALA A 363 32.35 -3.49 -1.62
C ALA A 363 31.55 -3.51 -2.92
N ALA A 364 31.98 -4.29 -3.92
CA ALA A 364 31.27 -4.43 -5.19
C ALA A 364 29.80 -4.87 -5.00
N LYS A 365 29.56 -5.84 -4.12
CA LYS A 365 28.21 -6.30 -3.79
C LYS A 365 27.35 -5.24 -3.07
N ALA A 366 27.95 -4.40 -2.24
CA ALA A 366 27.26 -3.28 -1.60
C ALA A 366 26.92 -2.18 -2.60
N ALA A 367 27.87 -1.80 -3.48
CA ALA A 367 27.66 -0.83 -4.55
C ALA A 367 26.58 -1.30 -5.55
N LEU A 368 26.61 -2.58 -5.94
CA LEU A 368 25.56 -3.19 -6.78
C LEU A 368 24.17 -3.06 -6.16
N ALA A 369 24.04 -3.25 -4.84
CA ALA A 369 22.78 -3.12 -4.10
C ALA A 369 22.36 -1.67 -3.81
N LEU A 370 23.26 -0.70 -3.99
CA LEU A 370 22.97 0.74 -4.03
C LEU A 370 22.64 1.24 -5.44
N GLU A 371 22.62 0.35 -6.44
CA GLU A 371 22.60 0.67 -7.86
C GLU A 371 23.74 1.59 -8.34
N ASP A 372 24.87 1.62 -7.62
CA ASP A 372 26.07 2.34 -8.06
C ASP A 372 26.90 1.43 -8.97
N ALA A 373 26.62 1.53 -10.27
CA ALA A 373 27.24 0.71 -11.30
C ALA A 373 28.71 1.06 -11.55
N GLU A 374 29.09 2.34 -11.40
CA GLU A 374 30.46 2.81 -11.62
C GLU A 374 31.37 2.35 -10.49
N GLU A 375 30.94 2.56 -9.24
CA GLU A 375 31.68 2.14 -8.05
C GLU A 375 31.75 0.60 -7.95
N CYS A 376 30.68 -0.11 -8.33
CA CYS A 376 30.69 -1.56 -8.45
C CYS A 376 31.72 -2.04 -9.48
N ALA A 377 31.76 -1.43 -10.67
CA ALA A 377 32.75 -1.76 -11.69
C ALA A 377 34.18 -1.50 -11.20
N ARG A 378 34.43 -0.35 -10.55
CA ARG A 378 35.72 0.01 -9.96
C ARG A 378 36.19 -1.00 -8.91
N CYS A 379 35.29 -1.42 -8.01
CA CYS A 379 35.59 -2.42 -6.98
C CYS A 379 35.82 -3.82 -7.58
N CYS A 380 35.11 -4.18 -8.65
CA CYS A 380 35.36 -5.44 -9.36
C CYS A 380 36.72 -5.46 -10.06
N VAL A 381 37.14 -4.35 -10.68
CA VAL A 381 38.47 -4.24 -11.31
C VAL A 381 39.58 -4.37 -10.27
N GLY A 382 39.51 -3.60 -9.18
CA GLY A 382 40.52 -3.69 -8.10
C GLY A 382 40.61 -5.08 -7.46
N GLY A 383 39.49 -5.79 -7.30
CA GLY A 383 39.50 -7.18 -6.85
C GLY A 383 40.11 -8.17 -7.86
N LEU A 384 39.96 -7.91 -9.17
CA LEU A 384 40.56 -8.74 -10.23
C LEU A 384 42.05 -8.45 -10.48
N GLU A 385 42.54 -7.26 -10.13
CA GLU A 385 43.97 -6.97 -10.12
C GLU A 385 44.70 -7.80 -9.03
N VAL A 386 44.02 -8.12 -7.93
CA VAL A 386 44.52 -8.98 -6.86
C VAL A 386 44.33 -10.47 -7.18
N GLU A 387 43.13 -10.87 -7.64
CA GLU A 387 42.80 -12.26 -7.99
C GLU A 387 42.16 -12.33 -9.39
N GLY A 388 43.01 -12.38 -10.42
CA GLY A 388 42.61 -12.30 -11.83
C GLY A 388 41.67 -13.41 -12.32
N ASP A 389 41.49 -14.50 -11.57
CA ASP A 389 40.60 -15.61 -11.93
C ASP A 389 39.30 -15.73 -11.12
N ASN A 390 39.00 -14.75 -10.28
CA ASN A 390 37.75 -14.75 -9.51
C ASN A 390 36.50 -14.65 -10.43
N ARG A 391 35.77 -15.77 -10.55
CA ARG A 391 34.56 -15.88 -11.40
C ARG A 391 33.43 -14.95 -10.95
N GLU A 392 33.28 -14.71 -9.66
CA GLU A 392 32.16 -13.92 -9.12
C GLU A 392 32.34 -12.43 -9.45
N LEU A 393 33.55 -11.89 -9.27
CA LEU A 393 33.90 -10.53 -9.70
C LEU A 393 33.75 -10.35 -11.22
N LYS A 394 34.15 -11.33 -12.03
CA LYS A 394 33.95 -11.32 -13.50
C LYS A 394 32.46 -11.27 -13.90
N VAL A 395 31.55 -11.82 -13.11
CA VAL A 395 30.10 -11.75 -13.35
C VAL A 395 29.55 -10.38 -12.97
N MET A 396 29.84 -9.91 -11.75
CA MET A 396 29.37 -8.59 -11.27
C MET A 396 29.89 -7.43 -12.16
N LEU A 397 31.12 -7.51 -12.67
CA LEU A 397 31.66 -6.52 -13.61
C LEU A 397 30.87 -6.43 -14.93
N ARG A 398 30.35 -7.56 -15.44
CA ARG A 398 29.52 -7.57 -16.66
C ARG A 398 28.14 -6.96 -16.39
N GLU A 399 27.58 -7.24 -15.22
CA GLU A 399 26.30 -6.69 -14.77
C GLU A 399 26.40 -5.17 -14.57
N ALA A 400 27.44 -4.70 -13.87
CA ALA A 400 27.76 -3.29 -13.69
C ALA A 400 27.90 -2.56 -15.03
N LYS A 401 28.70 -3.08 -15.97
CA LYS A 401 28.84 -2.50 -17.32
C LYS A 401 27.51 -2.42 -18.07
N ARG A 402 26.69 -3.47 -18.03
CA ARG A 402 25.35 -3.48 -18.65
C ARG A 402 24.43 -2.41 -18.06
N MET A 403 24.55 -2.10 -16.76
CA MET A 403 23.80 -1.02 -16.13
C MET A 403 24.28 0.37 -16.58
N VAL A 404 25.60 0.58 -16.69
CA VAL A 404 26.17 1.82 -17.26
C VAL A 404 25.68 2.02 -18.70
N ASP A 405 25.87 1.02 -19.58
CA ASP A 405 25.41 1.07 -20.98
C ASP A 405 23.90 1.39 -21.10
N LYS A 406 23.09 0.89 -20.17
CA LYS A 406 21.64 1.15 -20.12
C LYS A 406 21.36 2.60 -19.67
N ARG A 407 22.07 3.09 -18.65
CA ARG A 407 21.93 4.47 -18.14
C ARG A 407 22.38 5.50 -19.18
N GLU A 408 23.50 5.27 -19.87
CA GLU A 408 23.96 6.15 -20.95
C GLU A 408 22.93 6.25 -22.08
N LYS A 409 22.37 5.11 -22.52
CA LYS A 409 21.32 5.10 -23.55
C LYS A 409 20.04 5.81 -23.09
N GLN A 410 19.63 5.63 -21.83
CA GLN A 410 18.49 6.35 -21.27
C GLN A 410 18.78 7.84 -21.20
N ALA A 411 19.97 8.26 -20.76
CA ALA A 411 20.34 9.67 -20.67
C ALA A 411 20.34 10.37 -22.05
N VAL A 412 20.76 9.69 -23.12
CA VAL A 412 20.66 10.22 -24.49
C VAL A 412 19.21 10.39 -24.92
N LEU A 413 18.34 9.39 -24.68
CA LEU A 413 16.91 9.49 -25.00
C LEU A 413 16.25 10.63 -24.20
N ASP A 414 16.52 10.69 -22.90
CA ASP A 414 16.02 11.72 -21.99
C ASP A 414 16.43 13.13 -22.41
N GLU A 415 17.65 13.32 -22.92
CA GLU A 415 18.11 14.63 -23.41
C GLU A 415 17.45 14.99 -24.75
N THR A 416 17.21 14.01 -25.64
CA THR A 416 16.41 14.26 -26.87
C THR A 416 14.96 14.62 -26.57
N GLU A 417 14.33 13.98 -25.57
CA GLU A 417 12.99 14.32 -25.13
C GLU A 417 12.93 15.68 -24.42
N LYS A 418 13.94 16.03 -23.60
CA LYS A 418 14.08 17.38 -23.02
C LYS A 418 14.18 18.46 -24.10
N ALA A 419 14.95 18.22 -25.17
CA ALA A 419 15.03 19.14 -26.29
C ALA A 419 13.67 19.30 -27.01
N ARG A 420 12.95 18.20 -27.24
CA ARG A 420 11.60 18.20 -27.85
C ARG A 420 10.58 18.96 -27.00
N VAL A 421 10.53 18.69 -25.69
CA VAL A 421 9.62 19.37 -24.76
C VAL A 421 9.91 20.87 -24.70
N ARG A 422 11.18 21.28 -24.67
CA ARG A 422 11.56 22.70 -24.66
C ARG A 422 11.14 23.44 -25.93
N ALA A 423 11.40 22.87 -27.10
CA ALA A 423 10.97 23.44 -28.38
C ALA A 423 9.43 23.59 -28.44
N TYR A 424 8.69 22.58 -27.94
CA TYR A 424 7.23 22.63 -27.83
C TYR A 424 6.76 23.72 -26.83
N VAL A 425 7.36 23.83 -25.65
CA VAL A 425 7.05 24.89 -24.67
C VAL A 425 7.35 26.29 -25.22
N GLU A 426 8.42 26.47 -25.99
CA GLU A 426 8.70 27.72 -26.71
C GLU A 426 7.64 28.02 -27.79
N ALA A 427 7.17 27.01 -28.51
CA ALA A 427 6.09 27.15 -29.48
C ALA A 427 4.74 27.54 -28.83
N LEU A 428 4.48 27.13 -27.58
CA LEU A 428 3.33 27.59 -26.80
C LEU A 428 3.53 29.02 -26.25
N LYS A 429 4.73 29.34 -25.74
CA LYS A 429 5.08 30.69 -25.25
C LYS A 429 4.90 31.76 -26.33
N THR A 430 5.37 31.50 -27.55
CA THR A 430 5.24 32.43 -28.69
C THR A 430 3.78 32.66 -29.11
N ARG A 431 2.86 31.75 -28.76
CA ARG A 431 1.41 31.87 -29.01
C ARG A 431 0.66 32.64 -27.92
N GLY A 432 1.28 32.91 -26.76
CA GLY A 432 0.68 33.65 -25.65
C GLY A 432 -0.30 32.84 -24.77
N LEU A 433 -0.29 31.51 -24.92
CA LEU A 433 -1.28 30.62 -24.29
C LEU A 433 -1.07 30.51 -22.76
N ARG A 434 -2.18 30.37 -22.02
CA ARG A 434 -2.20 30.16 -20.56
C ARG A 434 -2.96 28.89 -20.22
N PHE A 435 -2.34 27.96 -19.51
CA PHE A 435 -2.93 26.67 -19.11
C PHE A 435 -3.09 26.61 -17.59
N GLY A 436 -4.14 25.94 -17.11
CA GLY A 436 -4.36 25.64 -15.68
C GLY A 436 -4.96 24.25 -15.50
N PRO A 437 -5.19 23.79 -14.25
CA PRO A 437 -5.77 22.48 -13.96
C PRO A 437 -7.16 22.30 -14.59
N ALA A 438 -7.49 21.06 -14.95
CA ALA A 438 -8.80 20.70 -15.51
C ALA A 438 -9.95 21.00 -14.53
N SER A 439 -10.93 21.79 -14.95
CA SER A 439 -12.09 22.15 -14.13
C SER A 439 -13.22 21.12 -14.16
N LEU A 440 -13.39 20.41 -15.27
CA LEU A 440 -14.58 19.57 -15.55
C LEU A 440 -14.33 18.04 -15.48
N GLY A 441 -13.26 17.61 -14.79
CA GLY A 441 -12.97 16.18 -14.57
C GLY A 441 -12.63 15.36 -15.84
N SER A 442 -12.63 15.99 -17.01
CA SER A 442 -12.40 15.42 -18.35
C SER A 442 -10.92 15.19 -18.70
N GLY A 443 -10.02 15.36 -17.73
CA GLY A 443 -8.57 15.30 -17.90
C GLY A 443 -7.97 16.56 -18.52
N GLU A 444 -6.66 16.55 -18.76
CA GLU A 444 -5.94 17.64 -19.43
C GLU A 444 -5.48 17.19 -20.81
N ARG A 445 -5.62 18.05 -21.82
CA ARG A 445 -5.22 17.78 -23.22
C ARG A 445 -4.59 19.03 -23.81
N LEU A 446 -3.26 19.09 -23.73
CA LEU A 446 -2.46 20.14 -24.37
C LEU A 446 -2.58 20.06 -25.90
N PRO A 447 -2.48 21.20 -26.62
CA PRO A 447 -2.67 21.23 -28.07
C PRO A 447 -1.56 20.50 -28.83
N THR A 448 -1.87 19.96 -30.00
CA THR A 448 -0.85 19.40 -30.89
C THR A 448 -0.35 20.50 -31.82
N VAL A 449 0.95 20.81 -31.78
CA VAL A 449 1.58 21.80 -32.67
C VAL A 449 2.20 21.07 -33.86
N ASP A 450 1.76 21.37 -35.08
CA ASP A 450 2.43 20.89 -36.30
C ASP A 450 3.55 21.87 -36.69
N GLU A 451 4.80 21.42 -36.52
CA GLU A 451 6.01 22.18 -36.86
C GLU A 451 6.07 22.60 -38.35
N ARG A 452 5.38 21.89 -39.25
CA ARG A 452 5.41 22.16 -40.70
C ARG A 452 4.37 23.18 -41.13
N ALA A 453 3.17 23.12 -40.55
CA ALA A 453 2.11 24.07 -40.82
C ALA A 453 2.25 25.35 -39.98
N ASN A 454 2.97 25.28 -38.85
CA ASN A 454 2.97 26.28 -37.78
C ASN A 454 1.53 26.60 -37.28
N GLU A 455 0.65 25.60 -37.32
CA GLU A 455 -0.69 25.64 -36.71
C GLU A 455 -0.71 24.72 -35.50
N ALA A 456 -1.39 25.15 -34.44
CA ALA A 456 -1.77 24.25 -33.35
C ALA A 456 -3.22 23.77 -33.53
N THR A 457 -3.48 22.54 -33.09
CA THR A 457 -4.83 21.97 -32.98
C THR A 457 -5.19 21.71 -31.53
N TYR A 458 -6.41 22.08 -31.16
CA TYR A 458 -6.93 22.00 -29.80
C TYR A 458 -8.06 20.98 -29.73
N TRP A 459 -8.03 20.16 -28.68
CA TRP A 459 -9.18 19.37 -28.29
C TRP A 459 -10.16 20.30 -27.57
N THR A 460 -11.30 20.60 -28.18
CA THR A 460 -12.24 21.64 -27.71
C THR A 460 -13.55 21.01 -27.26
N LEU A 461 -13.98 21.38 -26.04
CA LEU A 461 -15.22 20.90 -25.42
C LEU A 461 -16.32 21.95 -25.55
N PHE A 462 -17.49 21.54 -26.05
CA PHE A 462 -18.70 22.33 -26.08
C PHE A 462 -19.70 21.75 -25.08
N VAL A 463 -20.13 22.54 -24.10
CA VAL A 463 -20.99 22.11 -22.99
C VAL A 463 -22.37 22.74 -23.13
N TYR A 464 -23.41 21.96 -22.87
CA TYR A 464 -24.81 22.39 -22.86
C TYR A 464 -25.36 22.26 -21.43
N PRO A 465 -25.27 23.32 -20.59
CA PRO A 465 -25.58 23.18 -19.17
C PRO A 465 -27.06 22.86 -18.89
N GLU A 466 -27.98 23.34 -19.73
CA GLU A 466 -29.43 23.09 -19.59
C GLU A 466 -29.80 21.61 -19.81
N SER A 467 -29.05 20.88 -20.64
CA SER A 467 -29.31 19.47 -20.98
C SER A 467 -28.30 18.49 -20.38
N MET A 468 -27.27 18.98 -19.68
CA MET A 468 -26.13 18.20 -19.17
C MET A 468 -25.50 17.31 -20.25
N GLN A 469 -25.34 17.86 -21.46
CA GLN A 469 -24.68 17.20 -22.59
C GLN A 469 -23.36 17.90 -22.92
N THR A 470 -22.47 17.18 -23.59
CA THR A 470 -21.20 17.71 -24.09
C THR A 470 -20.89 17.16 -25.48
N ASP A 471 -20.48 18.05 -26.38
CA ASP A 471 -19.89 17.71 -27.68
C ASP A 471 -18.39 18.03 -27.68
N VAL A 472 -17.64 17.33 -28.52
CA VAL A 472 -16.17 17.43 -28.59
C VAL A 472 -15.73 17.62 -30.03
N VAL A 473 -14.89 18.62 -30.26
CA VAL A 473 -14.13 18.79 -31.51
C VAL A 473 -12.68 18.41 -31.23
N GLU A 474 -12.23 17.26 -31.73
CA GLU A 474 -10.92 16.69 -31.35
C GLU A 474 -9.71 17.49 -31.87
N ALA A 475 -9.87 18.21 -32.98
CA ALA A 475 -8.80 18.95 -33.66
C ALA A 475 -9.32 20.27 -34.24
N ALA A 476 -9.59 21.26 -33.39
CA ALA A 476 -9.90 22.63 -33.81
C ALA A 476 -8.62 23.41 -34.13
N SER A 477 -8.49 24.02 -35.31
CA SER A 477 -7.30 24.81 -35.70
C SER A 477 -7.32 26.20 -35.05
N GLU A 478 -6.15 26.81 -34.83
CA GLU A 478 -6.02 28.23 -34.44
C GLU A 478 -6.74 29.18 -35.38
N THR A 479 -6.88 28.78 -36.65
CA THR A 479 -7.40 29.64 -37.72
C THR A 479 -8.90 29.58 -37.91
N SER A 480 -9.58 28.54 -37.39
CA SER A 480 -11.02 28.37 -37.52
C SER A 480 -11.80 29.33 -36.63
N THR A 481 -12.97 29.74 -37.12
CA THR A 481 -13.88 30.61 -36.37
C THR A 481 -14.90 29.80 -35.57
N ILE A 482 -15.42 30.40 -34.51
CA ILE A 482 -16.50 29.77 -33.70
C ILE A 482 -17.73 29.46 -34.55
N GLY A 483 -18.09 30.35 -35.50
CA GLY A 483 -19.16 30.11 -36.45
C GLY A 483 -18.98 28.82 -37.25
N GLN A 484 -17.77 28.53 -37.74
CA GLN A 484 -17.47 27.28 -38.47
C GLN A 484 -17.66 26.04 -37.59
N HIS A 485 -17.32 26.12 -36.29
CA HIS A 485 -17.58 25.01 -35.36
C HIS A 485 -19.08 24.85 -35.07
N LEU A 486 -19.83 25.95 -34.92
CA LEU A 486 -21.28 25.90 -34.77
C LEU A 486 -21.99 25.36 -36.01
N ASP A 487 -21.51 25.67 -37.21
CA ASP A 487 -22.05 25.15 -38.47
C ASP A 487 -21.85 23.62 -38.60
N VAL A 488 -20.78 23.07 -37.99
CA VAL A 488 -20.53 21.62 -37.92
C VAL A 488 -21.37 20.94 -36.83
N LEU A 489 -21.53 21.58 -35.66
CA LEU A 489 -22.35 21.04 -34.55
C LEU A 489 -23.86 21.08 -34.85
N PHE A 490 -24.32 22.12 -35.55
CA PHE A 490 -25.72 22.38 -35.87
C PHE A 490 -25.99 22.40 -37.38
N ASP A 491 -25.48 21.40 -38.12
CA ASP A 491 -25.69 21.30 -39.57
C ASP A 491 -27.17 21.51 -39.93
N PRO A 492 -27.52 22.57 -40.71
CA PRO A 492 -28.90 22.85 -41.09
C PRO A 492 -29.59 21.73 -41.88
N ASN A 493 -28.83 20.81 -42.45
CA ASN A 493 -29.31 19.63 -43.19
C ASN A 493 -29.17 18.32 -42.40
N GLY A 494 -28.62 18.38 -41.19
CA GLY A 494 -28.37 17.23 -40.32
C GLY A 494 -29.63 16.64 -39.69
N PRO A 495 -29.53 15.45 -39.08
CA PRO A 495 -30.59 14.93 -38.22
C PRO A 495 -30.76 15.85 -36.99
N PRO A 496 -31.98 16.00 -36.44
CA PRO A 496 -32.19 16.77 -35.22
C PRO A 496 -31.45 16.11 -34.05
N LEU A 497 -30.86 16.93 -33.17
CA LEU A 497 -30.15 16.49 -31.97
C LEU A 497 -31.02 15.56 -31.11
N GLU A 498 -30.56 14.35 -30.83
CA GLU A 498 -31.36 13.30 -30.19
C GLU A 498 -31.84 13.69 -28.77
N TRP A 499 -31.06 14.53 -28.08
CA TRP A 499 -31.35 15.01 -26.73
C TRP A 499 -32.25 16.26 -26.71
N ASP A 500 -32.30 17.06 -27.79
CA ASP A 500 -33.14 18.26 -27.85
C ASP A 500 -34.56 17.96 -28.34
N SER A 501 -35.35 17.36 -27.44
CA SER A 501 -36.78 17.10 -27.68
C SER A 501 -37.64 18.35 -27.91
N LYS A 502 -37.13 19.56 -27.59
CA LYS A 502 -37.87 20.83 -27.73
C LYS A 502 -37.48 21.63 -28.98
N ARG A 503 -36.37 21.27 -29.66
CA ARG A 503 -35.75 22.06 -30.74
C ARG A 503 -35.41 23.50 -30.31
N ALA A 504 -34.98 23.67 -29.06
CA ALA A 504 -34.52 24.95 -28.53
C ALA A 504 -33.13 25.33 -29.06
N TYR A 505 -32.30 24.33 -29.39
CA TYR A 505 -30.92 24.47 -29.86
C TYR A 505 -30.86 24.40 -31.39
N ALA A 506 -31.39 25.44 -32.04
CA ALA A 506 -31.24 25.68 -33.47
C ALA A 506 -30.09 26.67 -33.75
N ARG A 507 -29.45 26.58 -34.92
CA ARG A 507 -28.26 27.38 -35.30
C ARG A 507 -28.43 28.89 -35.13
N ASP A 508 -29.61 29.44 -35.41
CA ASP A 508 -29.93 30.87 -35.24
C ASP A 508 -30.29 31.23 -33.78
N ALA A 509 -30.69 30.25 -32.98
CA ALA A 509 -31.21 30.41 -31.62
C ALA A 509 -30.15 30.26 -30.52
N VAL A 510 -28.93 29.81 -30.85
CA VAL A 510 -27.84 29.62 -29.87
C VAL A 510 -26.96 30.85 -29.68
N GLU A 511 -26.31 30.92 -28.52
CA GLU A 511 -25.22 31.83 -28.16
C GLU A 511 -24.08 31.03 -27.51
N VAL A 512 -22.84 31.45 -27.77
CA VAL A 512 -21.63 30.83 -27.18
C VAL A 512 -21.05 31.75 -26.12
N TYR A 513 -20.70 31.17 -24.99
CA TYR A 513 -20.06 31.83 -23.85
C TYR A 513 -18.77 31.10 -23.46
N TRP A 514 -17.87 31.83 -22.81
CA TRP A 514 -16.70 31.27 -22.15
C TRP A 514 -16.52 31.91 -20.77
N GLN A 515 -15.91 31.16 -19.86
CA GLN A 515 -15.70 31.57 -18.47
C GLN A 515 -14.32 32.20 -18.31
N THR A 516 -14.29 33.47 -17.89
CA THR A 516 -13.04 34.16 -17.58
C THR A 516 -12.38 33.58 -16.33
N LYS A 517 -11.03 33.53 -16.33
CA LYS A 517 -10.20 33.02 -15.23
C LYS A 517 -10.69 31.66 -14.67
N ALA A 518 -10.99 30.71 -15.57
CA ALA A 518 -11.55 29.40 -15.21
C ALA A 518 -10.69 28.59 -14.22
N ALA A 519 -9.37 28.77 -14.22
CA ALA A 519 -8.42 28.14 -13.30
C ALA A 519 -7.23 29.05 -12.98
N VAL A 520 -6.45 28.72 -11.94
CA VAL A 520 -5.15 29.36 -11.69
C VAL A 520 -4.15 28.86 -12.74
N PRO A 521 -3.40 29.74 -13.44
CA PRO A 521 -2.50 29.30 -14.49
C PRO A 521 -1.23 28.67 -13.93
N TYR A 522 -0.78 27.59 -14.55
CA TYR A 522 0.52 26.95 -14.28
C TYR A 522 1.68 27.85 -14.69
N SER A 523 2.82 27.71 -14.01
CA SER A 523 4.08 28.29 -14.48
C SER A 523 4.61 27.50 -15.68
N TRP A 524 5.45 28.14 -16.52
CA TRP A 524 6.08 27.45 -17.65
C TRP A 524 7.02 26.32 -17.21
N GLU A 525 7.60 26.41 -16.01
CA GLU A 525 8.44 25.36 -15.42
C GLU A 525 7.57 24.16 -15.02
N GLN A 526 6.41 24.40 -14.41
CA GLN A 526 5.43 23.35 -14.10
C GLN A 526 4.95 22.64 -15.38
N ILE A 527 4.69 23.38 -16.47
CA ILE A 527 4.32 22.79 -17.78
C ILE A 527 5.46 21.94 -18.36
N GLU A 528 6.72 22.40 -18.32
CA GLU A 528 7.89 21.61 -18.73
C GLU A 528 8.00 20.32 -17.89
N THR A 529 7.82 20.39 -16.57
CA THR A 529 7.81 19.23 -15.67
C THR A 529 6.69 18.23 -16.00
N LYS A 530 5.43 18.67 -16.19
CA LYS A 530 4.31 17.78 -16.55
C LYS A 530 4.54 17.05 -17.87
N LEU A 531 5.12 17.74 -18.86
CA LEU A 531 5.43 17.16 -20.17
C LEU A 531 6.57 16.13 -20.10
N LEU A 532 7.61 16.39 -19.29
CA LEU A 532 8.70 15.44 -19.05
C LEU A 532 8.23 14.21 -18.28
N ASP A 533 7.32 14.38 -17.32
CA ASP A 533 6.71 13.29 -16.57
C ASP A 533 5.83 12.40 -17.47
N ALA A 534 5.03 13.01 -18.36
CA ALA A 534 4.24 12.29 -19.37
C ALA A 534 5.13 11.52 -20.39
N ALA A 535 6.34 12.01 -20.67
CA ALA A 535 7.33 11.35 -21.51
C ALA A 535 8.16 10.26 -20.77
N GLY A 536 8.02 10.15 -19.43
CA GLY A 536 8.73 9.15 -18.62
C GLY A 536 10.23 9.42 -18.42
N VAL A 537 10.66 10.68 -18.60
CA VAL A 537 12.07 11.11 -18.54
C VAL A 537 12.61 11.06 -17.10
N THR A 538 13.92 10.77 -16.91
CA THR A 538 14.48 10.64 -15.55
C THR A 538 14.41 11.95 -14.73
N LYS A 539 13.99 11.76 -13.47
CA LYS A 539 13.71 12.80 -12.47
C LYS A 539 14.97 13.52 -12.02
N ARG A 540 14.94 14.86 -11.90
CA ARG A 540 15.89 15.63 -11.09
C ARG A 540 15.29 15.91 -9.71
N ALA A 541 16.14 16.10 -8.70
CA ALA A 541 15.71 16.46 -7.35
C ALA A 541 15.05 17.86 -7.28
N THR A 542 15.31 18.73 -8.25
CA THR A 542 14.64 20.03 -8.41
C THR A 542 13.17 19.91 -8.79
N ASP A 543 12.78 18.80 -9.40
CA ASP A 543 11.46 18.64 -10.01
C ASP A 543 10.42 18.22 -8.94
N ASP A 544 10.87 17.74 -7.77
CA ASP A 544 10.00 17.24 -6.72
C ASP A 544 9.20 18.34 -6.01
N ASP A 545 9.73 19.56 -5.91
CA ASP A 545 8.97 20.70 -5.36
C ASP A 545 7.94 21.23 -6.38
N ALA A 546 8.30 21.36 -7.65
CA ALA A 546 7.37 21.72 -8.72
C ALA A 546 6.21 20.71 -8.83
N ARG A 547 6.48 19.39 -8.69
CA ARG A 547 5.44 18.35 -8.65
C ARG A 547 4.50 18.51 -7.45
N ARG A 548 5.00 18.84 -6.27
CA ARG A 548 4.16 19.08 -5.07
C ARG A 548 3.19 20.25 -5.29
N GLU A 549 3.64 21.31 -5.96
CA GLU A 549 2.79 22.44 -6.33
C GLU A 549 1.72 22.05 -7.36
N ILE A 550 2.10 21.31 -8.42
CA ILE A 550 1.16 20.78 -9.42
C ILE A 550 0.08 19.92 -8.76
N GLU A 551 0.48 18.95 -7.91
CA GLU A 551 -0.45 18.09 -7.17
C GLU A 551 -1.38 18.90 -6.24
N ALA A 552 -0.91 19.98 -5.63
CA ALA A 552 -1.73 20.84 -4.78
C ALA A 552 -2.77 21.62 -5.60
N MET A 553 -2.37 22.15 -6.76
CA MET A 553 -3.27 22.82 -7.71
C MET A 553 -4.35 21.87 -8.25
N GLU A 554 -3.98 20.65 -8.66
CA GLU A 554 -4.93 19.62 -9.12
C GLU A 554 -5.91 19.16 -8.02
N LYS A 555 -5.45 19.09 -6.77
CA LYS A 555 -6.30 18.78 -5.60
C LYS A 555 -7.19 19.97 -5.18
N GLY A 556 -7.16 21.07 -5.92
CA GLY A 556 -8.05 22.21 -5.75
C GLY A 556 -7.74 23.11 -4.55
N SER A 557 -6.49 23.14 -4.06
CA SER A 557 -6.10 24.04 -2.96
C SER A 557 -6.15 25.51 -3.36
N ASN A 558 -5.91 25.81 -4.64
CA ASN A 558 -5.91 27.15 -5.21
C ASN A 558 -7.13 27.34 -6.13
N LYS A 559 -8.31 27.56 -5.55
CA LYS A 559 -9.49 28.01 -6.31
C LYS A 559 -9.40 29.52 -6.58
N VAL A 560 -9.77 29.93 -7.79
CA VAL A 560 -10.01 31.34 -8.13
C VAL A 560 -11.26 31.81 -7.36
N ASP A 561 -11.27 33.07 -6.88
CA ASP A 561 -12.46 33.65 -6.25
C ASP A 561 -13.59 33.74 -7.29
N SER A 562 -14.77 33.20 -6.98
CA SER A 562 -15.94 33.22 -7.86
C SER A 562 -16.35 34.62 -8.30
N ARG A 563 -15.95 35.68 -7.56
CA ARG A 563 -16.18 37.09 -7.94
C ARG A 563 -15.34 37.57 -9.11
N ASP A 564 -14.20 36.93 -9.36
CA ASP A 564 -13.29 37.21 -10.47
C ASP A 564 -13.66 36.44 -11.75
N GLN A 565 -14.65 35.54 -11.67
CA GLN A 565 -15.11 34.71 -12.78
C GLN A 565 -16.44 35.21 -13.33
N PHE A 566 -16.47 35.53 -14.62
CA PHE A 566 -17.66 36.01 -15.32
C PHE A 566 -17.75 35.43 -16.72
N MET A 567 -18.98 35.23 -17.20
CA MET A 567 -19.26 34.70 -18.53
C MET A 567 -19.18 35.80 -19.59
N ARG A 568 -18.26 35.66 -20.55
CA ARG A 568 -18.18 36.52 -21.73
C ARG A 568 -18.87 35.85 -22.91
N LYS A 569 -19.77 36.58 -23.56
CA LYS A 569 -20.35 36.19 -24.86
C LYS A 569 -19.29 36.29 -25.95
N LEU A 570 -19.22 35.27 -26.80
CA LEU A 570 -18.26 35.19 -27.90
C LEU A 570 -18.94 35.59 -29.23
N ASP A 571 -18.23 36.31 -30.09
CA ASP A 571 -18.70 36.60 -31.46
C ASP A 571 -18.30 35.47 -32.42
N GLU A 572 -19.21 35.09 -33.32
CA GLU A 572 -19.03 33.92 -34.21
C GLU A 572 -17.86 34.07 -35.18
N ASN A 573 -17.49 35.32 -35.52
CA ASN A 573 -16.36 35.63 -36.39
C ASN A 573 -14.99 35.54 -35.68
N THR A 574 -14.98 35.34 -34.35
CA THR A 574 -13.75 35.26 -33.57
C THR A 574 -12.98 33.98 -33.90
N LYS A 575 -11.67 34.10 -34.15
CA LYS A 575 -10.76 32.97 -34.32
C LYS A 575 -10.29 32.44 -32.97
N LEU A 576 -10.13 31.12 -32.86
CA LEU A 576 -9.63 30.48 -31.63
C LEU A 576 -8.25 31.00 -31.22
N GLY A 577 -7.31 31.13 -32.16
CA GLY A 577 -5.95 31.61 -31.87
C GLY A 577 -5.86 33.09 -31.45
N ASP A 578 -6.86 33.91 -31.77
CA ASP A 578 -6.92 35.30 -31.28
C ASP A 578 -7.61 35.38 -29.91
N LEU A 579 -8.58 34.49 -29.63
CA LEU A 579 -9.21 34.36 -28.32
C LEU A 579 -8.25 33.83 -27.24
N PHE A 580 -7.44 32.82 -27.55
CA PHE A 580 -6.50 32.23 -26.58
C PHE A 580 -5.31 33.13 -26.21
N ARG A 581 -5.21 34.33 -26.83
CA ARG A 581 -4.27 35.39 -26.44
C ARG A 581 -4.87 36.41 -25.46
N ASP A 582 -6.17 36.35 -25.18
CA ASP A 582 -6.79 37.20 -24.14
C ASP A 582 -6.25 36.78 -22.77
N ASP A 583 -5.72 37.74 -22.00
CA ASP A 583 -5.13 37.50 -20.68
C ASP A 583 -6.13 36.92 -19.67
N ASP A 584 -7.43 37.16 -19.87
CA ASP A 584 -8.52 36.59 -19.07
C ASP A 584 -8.88 35.14 -19.47
N PHE A 585 -8.42 34.66 -20.65
CA PHE A 585 -8.66 33.30 -21.14
C PHE A 585 -7.62 32.32 -20.63
N ILE A 586 -8.03 31.43 -19.73
CA ILE A 586 -7.16 30.40 -19.15
C ILE A 586 -7.71 29.02 -19.53
N ILE A 587 -6.89 28.25 -20.24
CA ILE A 587 -7.22 26.90 -20.71
C ILE A 587 -7.15 25.94 -19.51
N ALA A 588 -8.30 25.68 -18.88
CA ALA A 588 -8.44 24.74 -17.76
C ALA A 588 -8.43 23.29 -18.28
N GLY A 589 -7.24 22.72 -18.45
CA GLY A 589 -6.98 21.41 -19.06
C GLY A 589 -7.14 21.37 -20.58
N HIS A 590 -8.20 21.97 -21.14
CA HIS A 590 -8.46 22.12 -22.58
C HIS A 590 -9.54 23.21 -22.80
N PRO A 591 -9.67 23.84 -23.98
CA PRO A 591 -10.66 24.89 -24.21
C PRO A 591 -12.11 24.41 -24.02
N VAL A 592 -12.87 25.16 -23.22
CA VAL A 592 -14.28 24.89 -22.90
C VAL A 592 -15.15 26.06 -23.33
N PHE A 593 -16.22 25.77 -24.05
CA PHE A 593 -17.24 26.72 -24.48
C PHE A 593 -18.63 26.27 -24.01
N TYR A 594 -19.45 27.20 -23.56
CA TYR A 594 -20.81 26.95 -23.08
C TYR A 594 -21.81 27.43 -24.14
N ILE A 595 -22.73 26.55 -24.57
CA ILE A 595 -23.74 26.86 -25.58
C ILE A 595 -25.13 26.96 -24.92
N ILE A 596 -25.84 28.05 -25.20
CA ILE A 596 -27.13 28.38 -24.57
C ILE A 596 -28.14 28.85 -25.61
N ALA A 597 -29.39 28.41 -25.47
CA ALA A 597 -30.50 28.90 -26.29
C ALA A 597 -30.99 30.29 -25.82
N LYS A 598 -31.16 31.24 -26.76
CA LYS A 598 -31.59 32.63 -26.49
C LYS A 598 -32.93 32.76 -25.78
N GLY A 599 -33.79 31.76 -25.91
CA GLY A 599 -35.20 31.78 -25.48
C GLY A 599 -35.53 31.02 -24.20
N THR A 600 -34.56 30.45 -23.49
CA THR A 600 -34.82 29.64 -22.28
C THR A 600 -34.67 30.47 -21.00
N GLU A 601 -35.51 30.18 -19.99
CA GLU A 601 -35.47 30.86 -18.68
C GLU A 601 -34.11 30.63 -17.97
N PHE A 602 -33.50 29.48 -18.23
CA PHE A 602 -32.15 29.12 -17.76
C PHE A 602 -31.07 30.12 -18.18
N ARG A 603 -31.24 30.86 -19.29
CA ARG A 603 -30.27 31.86 -19.75
C ARG A 603 -30.02 32.98 -18.71
N GLN A 604 -31.01 33.33 -17.88
CA GLN A 604 -30.81 34.31 -16.81
C GLN A 604 -29.99 33.69 -15.66
N GLN A 605 -30.42 32.52 -15.16
CA GLN A 605 -29.72 31.76 -14.12
C GLN A 605 -28.25 31.48 -14.46
N PHE A 606 -27.95 31.18 -15.73
CA PHE A 606 -26.58 31.00 -16.20
C PHE A 606 -25.72 32.27 -16.10
N LEU A 607 -26.28 33.41 -16.51
CA LEU A 607 -25.57 34.70 -16.50
C LEU A 607 -25.39 35.24 -15.08
N ASP A 608 -26.35 34.95 -14.19
CA ASP A 608 -26.29 35.29 -12.76
C ASP A 608 -25.38 34.34 -11.96
N GLY A 609 -24.91 33.24 -12.57
CA GLY A 609 -24.00 32.27 -11.95
C GLY A 609 -24.68 31.29 -10.98
N GLU A 610 -26.02 31.22 -10.98
CA GLU A 610 -26.80 30.34 -10.09
C GLU A 610 -26.95 28.91 -10.65
N TRP A 611 -25.85 28.30 -11.08
CA TRP A 611 -25.84 26.97 -11.67
C TRP A 611 -24.53 26.22 -11.39
N GLU A 612 -24.64 24.89 -11.21
CA GLU A 612 -23.51 23.97 -11.05
C GLU A 612 -23.60 22.86 -12.11
N LEU A 613 -22.46 22.24 -12.44
CA LEU A 613 -22.27 21.27 -13.53
C LEU A 613 -22.05 19.85 -13.00
#